data_AF-A0A7K8YLJ3-F1
#
_entry.id   AF-A0A7K8YLJ3-F1
#
_cell.length_a   1.000
_cell.length_b   1.000
_cell.length_c   1.000
_cell.angle_alpha   90.00
_cell.angle_beta   90.00
_cell.angle_gamma   90.00
#
_symmetry.space_group_name_H-M   'P 1'
#
loop_
_entity.id
_entity.type
_entity.pdbx_description
1 polymer ?
#
loop_
_entity_poly.entity_id
_entity_poly.type
_entity_poly.pdbx_seq_one_letter_code
_entity_poly.pdbx_strand_id
1 'polypeptide(L)'
;MDNPSIITQVTNPKEEEILSCTQDKVSQCNISLKKQRSRSIFSTLFCCFRDYNVEPPSTNSTSALPPLVEENGGLQKGDQMQVMPIPSPPAKYLLPELTASDYGKKCVVIDLDETLVHSSFKPISNADFIVPVEIDGTIHQVYVLKRPHVDEFLQRMGELFECVLFTASLAKYADPVADLLDRWGVFRARLFRESCVFHRGNYVKDLSRLGRELSKVIIVDNSPASYIFHPENAVPVQSWFDDMTDTELLDLIPFFEGLSKEEEVYSMLHKLCNR
;
A
#
# COMPACT_ATOMS: atom_id res chain seq x y z
N MET A 1 -13.94 18.25 3.60
CA MET A 1 -13.00 18.57 4.71
C MET A 1 -12.71 17.27 5.39
N ASP A 2 -11.64 16.63 4.93
CA ASP A 2 -11.68 15.18 4.76
C ASP A 2 -10.86 14.56 5.88
N ASN A 3 -11.56 13.94 6.84
CA ASN A 3 -10.94 13.30 8.00
C ASN A 3 -10.57 11.87 7.57
N PRO A 4 -9.29 11.50 7.51
CA PRO A 4 -8.90 10.11 7.26
C PRO A 4 -9.42 9.23 8.41
N SER A 5 -9.74 7.96 8.15
CA SER A 5 -10.11 7.01 9.21
C SER A 5 -9.14 7.08 10.38
N ILE A 6 -9.64 7.49 11.55
CA ILE A 6 -8.82 7.95 12.69
C ILE A 6 -7.91 6.82 13.21
N ILE A 7 -8.29 5.56 12.95
CA ILE A 7 -7.60 4.35 13.38
C ILE A 7 -6.31 4.12 12.57
N THR A 8 -6.23 4.63 11.34
CA THR A 8 -4.97 4.67 10.57
C THR A 8 -3.90 5.55 11.23
N GLN A 9 -4.32 6.51 12.07
CA GLN A 9 -3.45 7.48 12.75
C GLN A 9 -2.99 7.03 14.15
N VAL A 10 -3.62 5.99 14.74
CA VAL A 10 -3.19 5.42 16.03
C VAL A 10 -1.83 4.75 15.83
N THR A 11 -0.75 5.29 16.40
CA THR A 11 0.62 4.77 16.26
C THR A 11 0.76 3.36 16.82
N ASN A 12 1.62 2.55 16.20
CA ASN A 12 2.07 1.30 16.80
C ASN A 12 3.18 1.61 17.82
N PRO A 13 3.17 1.09 19.06
CA PRO A 13 4.25 1.33 20.01
C PRO A 13 5.65 0.94 19.49
N LYS A 14 5.73 -0.03 18.57
CA LYS A 14 6.99 -0.40 17.89
C LYS A 14 7.47 0.63 16.87
N GLU A 15 6.56 1.44 16.30
CA GLU A 15 6.93 2.57 15.43
C GLU A 15 7.59 3.69 16.26
N GLU A 16 7.19 3.88 17.52
CA GLU A 16 7.81 4.88 18.42
C GLU A 16 9.27 4.53 18.76
N GLU A 17 9.59 3.26 19.00
CA GLU A 17 10.98 2.79 19.18
C GLU A 17 11.83 2.99 17.90
N ILE A 18 11.25 2.76 16.71
CA ILE A 18 11.94 2.94 15.42
C ILE A 18 12.14 4.43 15.11
N LEU A 19 11.13 5.27 15.38
CA LEU A 19 11.17 6.71 15.14
C LEU A 19 12.13 7.42 16.12
N SER A 20 12.12 7.06 17.41
CA SER A 20 13.08 7.59 18.40
C SER A 20 14.53 7.21 18.06
N CYS A 21 14.79 5.94 17.74
CA CYS A 21 16.10 5.47 17.25
C CYS A 21 16.57 6.21 15.97
N THR A 22 15.62 6.69 15.15
CA THR A 22 15.91 7.52 13.97
C THR A 22 16.17 8.98 14.35
N GLN A 23 15.45 9.54 15.33
CA GLN A 23 15.65 10.91 15.83
C GLN A 23 16.99 11.08 16.57
N ASP A 24 17.46 10.08 17.32
CA ASP A 24 18.77 10.10 17.98
C ASP A 24 19.92 10.24 16.96
N LYS A 25 19.81 9.58 15.80
CA LYS A 25 20.78 9.68 14.70
C LYS A 25 20.80 11.06 14.03
N VAL A 26 19.67 11.78 14.04
CA VAL A 26 19.59 13.17 13.53
C VAL A 26 20.14 14.16 14.57
N SER A 27 19.97 13.87 15.86
CA SER A 27 20.28 14.80 16.97
C SER A 27 21.78 15.06 17.19
N GLN A 28 22.68 14.25 16.63
CA GLN A 28 24.13 14.52 16.67
C GLN A 28 24.59 15.56 15.63
N CYS A 29 23.74 15.94 14.67
CA CYS A 29 24.13 16.67 13.47
C CYS A 29 23.51 18.07 13.33
N ASN A 30 23.43 18.87 14.40
CA ASN A 30 23.21 20.32 14.30
C ASN A 30 23.58 21.09 15.59
N ILE A 31 24.65 21.88 15.55
CA ILE A 31 24.92 22.93 16.56
C ILE A 31 25.28 24.24 15.84
N SER A 32 24.61 25.33 16.24
CA SER A 32 24.84 26.73 15.85
C SER A 32 24.52 27.12 14.39
N LEU A 33 23.46 27.91 14.23
CA LEU A 33 23.62 29.36 14.01
C LEU A 33 22.33 30.14 14.39
N LYS A 34 22.41 31.46 14.51
CA LYS A 34 21.41 32.29 15.21
C LYS A 34 20.39 32.98 14.28
N LYS A 35 19.11 32.67 14.49
CA LYS A 35 17.96 33.60 14.64
C LYS A 35 18.05 34.97 13.93
N GLN A 36 17.18 35.17 12.92
CA GLN A 36 16.58 36.48 12.62
C GLN A 36 15.06 36.35 12.43
N ARG A 37 14.31 37.45 12.55
CA ARG A 37 12.85 37.48 12.73
C ARG A 37 12.23 38.55 11.81
N SER A 38 11.23 38.19 11.01
CA SER A 38 10.36 39.13 10.28
C SER A 38 8.95 38.54 10.08
N ARG A 39 8.03 39.29 9.47
CA ARG A 39 6.59 38.96 9.31
C ARG A 39 6.11 39.15 7.87
N SER A 40 5.03 38.43 7.53
CA SER A 40 3.84 38.92 6.81
C SER A 40 3.64 38.62 5.29
N ILE A 41 2.40 38.19 4.99
CA ILE A 41 1.51 38.34 3.81
C ILE A 41 1.77 37.76 2.39
N PHE A 42 0.70 37.10 1.92
CA PHE A 42 0.14 36.82 0.57
C PHE A 42 0.85 37.19 -0.75
N SER A 43 0.87 36.22 -1.68
CA SER A 43 0.36 36.26 -3.08
C SER A 43 0.77 34.95 -3.80
N THR A 44 0.29 34.50 -4.96
CA THR A 44 -0.91 34.56 -5.82
C THR A 44 -0.56 33.62 -7.03
N LEU A 45 -1.52 33.17 -7.85
CA LEU A 45 -1.30 32.16 -8.90
C LEU A 45 -0.59 32.68 -10.19
N PHE A 46 -0.09 31.71 -10.96
CA PHE A 46 -0.04 31.58 -12.44
C PHE A 46 1.29 31.67 -13.22
N CYS A 47 1.41 30.67 -14.12
CA CYS A 47 2.08 30.60 -15.43
C CYS A 47 3.59 30.93 -15.57
N CYS A 48 4.35 29.94 -16.08
CA CYS A 48 4.56 29.81 -17.54
C CYS A 48 5.17 28.45 -17.91
N PHE A 49 4.72 27.86 -19.04
CA PHE A 49 5.35 26.68 -19.66
C PHE A 49 6.55 27.09 -20.51
N ARG A 50 7.57 26.21 -20.65
CA ARG A 50 8.42 26.18 -21.85
C ARG A 50 9.15 24.84 -22.05
N ASP A 51 8.74 24.08 -23.05
CA ASP A 51 9.46 22.91 -23.56
C ASP A 51 10.78 23.29 -24.26
N TYR A 52 11.72 22.34 -24.34
CA TYR A 52 12.81 22.35 -25.31
C TYR A 52 13.13 20.92 -25.76
N ASN A 53 12.93 20.65 -27.06
CA ASN A 53 13.40 19.46 -27.77
C ASN A 53 14.56 19.86 -28.70
N VAL A 54 15.63 19.06 -28.76
CA VAL A 54 16.69 19.15 -29.79
C VAL A 54 17.25 17.73 -30.06
N GLU A 55 17.38 17.37 -31.34
CA GLU A 55 17.94 16.10 -31.82
C GLU A 55 19.33 16.25 -32.51
N PRO A 56 20.04 15.15 -32.85
CA PRO A 56 21.49 15.16 -33.12
C PRO A 56 21.90 15.09 -34.62
N PRO A 57 23.21 15.19 -34.94
CA PRO A 57 23.83 14.74 -36.18
C PRO A 57 24.76 13.50 -36.00
N SER A 58 25.39 13.00 -37.07
CA SER A 58 25.78 11.57 -37.22
C SER A 58 27.18 11.24 -37.79
N THR A 59 27.55 9.95 -37.70
CA THR A 59 28.40 9.14 -38.65
C THR A 59 29.87 9.52 -38.96
N ASN A 60 30.87 8.72 -38.53
CA ASN A 60 31.56 7.67 -39.36
C ASN A 60 32.95 7.13 -38.86
N SER A 61 33.15 5.82 -39.08
CA SER A 61 34.39 5.06 -39.48
C SER A 61 35.67 4.87 -38.61
N THR A 62 36.04 3.57 -38.49
CA THR A 62 37.39 2.91 -38.57
C THR A 62 38.46 2.90 -37.44
N SER A 63 38.57 1.73 -36.77
CA SER A 63 39.77 0.88 -36.50
C SER A 63 41.08 1.40 -35.83
N ALA A 64 41.51 0.77 -34.71
CA ALA A 64 42.86 0.19 -34.48
C ALA A 64 43.07 -0.38 -33.03
N LEU A 65 44.09 -1.24 -32.85
CA LEU A 65 44.63 -1.82 -31.59
C LEU A 65 46.08 -2.32 -31.85
N PRO A 66 46.93 -2.60 -30.84
CA PRO A 66 47.38 -1.84 -29.66
C PRO A 66 48.89 -1.45 -29.81
N PRO A 67 49.71 -1.16 -28.76
CA PRO A 67 50.31 -2.20 -27.89
C PRO A 67 50.56 -1.78 -26.40
N LEU A 68 51.30 -2.63 -25.67
CA LEU A 68 51.58 -2.63 -24.21
C LEU A 68 52.81 -1.80 -23.78
N VAL A 69 52.90 -1.45 -22.48
CA VAL A 69 54.17 -1.31 -21.72
C VAL A 69 53.96 -1.57 -20.20
N GLU A 70 54.93 -2.18 -19.55
CA GLU A 70 55.08 -2.38 -18.09
C GLU A 70 56.22 -1.47 -17.51
N GLU A 71 56.55 -1.33 -16.22
CA GLU A 71 56.10 -1.87 -14.91
C GLU A 71 56.28 -0.71 -13.85
N ASN A 72 56.59 -0.76 -12.54
CA ASN A 72 56.94 -1.75 -11.50
C ASN A 72 56.56 -1.21 -10.09
N GLY A 73 56.18 -2.10 -9.16
CA GLY A 73 56.47 -1.93 -7.72
C GLY A 73 55.54 -1.07 -6.82
N GLY A 74 55.13 -1.61 -5.66
CA GLY A 74 54.37 -0.84 -4.65
C GLY A 74 53.63 -1.63 -3.56
N LEU A 75 54.26 -2.62 -2.91
CA LEU A 75 53.60 -3.44 -1.87
C LEU A 75 53.44 -2.69 -0.53
N GLN A 76 52.19 -2.50 -0.07
CA GLN A 76 51.85 -2.49 1.37
C GLN A 76 50.53 -3.24 1.63
N LYS A 77 50.33 -3.66 2.89
CA LYS A 77 49.41 -4.74 3.28
C LYS A 77 48.33 -4.20 4.23
N GLY A 78 47.07 -4.56 4.00
CA GLY A 78 45.96 -4.25 4.90
C GLY A 78 44.81 -5.24 4.71
N ASP A 79 44.59 -6.10 5.71
CA ASP A 79 43.49 -7.07 5.71
C ASP A 79 42.14 -6.36 5.91
N GLN A 80 41.48 -6.00 4.82
CA GLN A 80 40.06 -5.68 4.82
C GLN A 80 39.27 -6.90 4.33
N MET A 81 38.99 -7.80 5.28
CA MET A 81 38.01 -8.87 5.09
C MET A 81 36.66 -8.23 4.78
N GLN A 82 36.30 -8.13 3.51
CA GLN A 82 34.99 -7.61 3.11
C GLN A 82 33.93 -8.59 3.59
N VAL A 83 33.26 -8.24 4.69
CA VAL A 83 32.03 -8.89 5.12
C VAL A 83 30.96 -8.51 4.11
N MET A 84 30.91 -9.26 3.01
CA MET A 84 29.77 -9.26 2.11
C MET A 84 28.52 -9.51 2.97
N PRO A 85 27.49 -8.65 2.91
CA PRO A 85 26.24 -8.94 3.57
C PRO A 85 25.73 -10.27 3.06
N ILE A 86 25.69 -11.29 3.93
CA ILE A 86 25.06 -12.57 3.62
C ILE A 86 23.61 -12.22 3.23
N PRO A 87 23.14 -12.57 2.02
CA PRO A 87 21.76 -12.31 1.64
C PRO A 87 20.86 -12.94 2.69
N SER A 88 20.07 -12.12 3.38
CA SER A 88 19.01 -12.63 4.25
C SER A 88 18.17 -13.62 3.44
N PRO A 89 17.82 -14.80 3.97
CA PRO A 89 16.98 -15.74 3.24
C PRO A 89 15.73 -15.01 2.75
N PRO A 90 15.27 -15.25 1.50
CA PRO A 90 14.21 -14.47 0.88
C PRO A 90 13.02 -14.41 1.83
N ALA A 91 12.58 -13.19 2.14
CA ALA A 91 11.58 -12.96 3.17
C ALA A 91 10.34 -13.81 2.88
N LYS A 92 9.95 -14.64 3.85
CA LYS A 92 8.80 -15.55 3.69
C LYS A 92 7.58 -14.74 3.24
N TYR A 93 6.92 -15.21 2.20
CA TYR A 93 5.73 -14.57 1.64
C TYR A 93 4.65 -14.35 2.72
N LEU A 94 3.88 -13.29 2.55
CA LEU A 94 2.82 -12.86 3.47
C LEU A 94 1.66 -13.86 3.53
N LEU A 95 1.39 -14.58 2.43
CA LEU A 95 0.36 -15.61 2.37
C LEU A 95 0.97 -17.01 2.52
N PRO A 96 0.22 -17.99 3.06
CA PRO A 96 0.58 -19.40 3.00
C PRO A 96 0.49 -19.94 1.56
N GLU A 97 0.82 -21.23 1.40
CA GLU A 97 0.51 -22.00 0.20
C GLU A 97 -1.01 -22.02 -0.08
N LEU A 98 -1.38 -22.13 -1.36
CA LEU A 98 -2.78 -22.11 -1.80
C LEU A 98 -3.58 -23.31 -1.26
N THR A 99 -4.85 -23.06 -0.92
CA THR A 99 -5.79 -24.14 -0.59
C THR A 99 -6.25 -24.87 -1.87
N ALA A 100 -6.64 -26.14 -1.75
CA ALA A 100 -7.21 -26.88 -2.87
C ALA A 100 -8.52 -26.27 -3.41
N SER A 101 -9.26 -25.52 -2.57
CA SER A 101 -10.51 -24.82 -2.93
C SER A 101 -10.29 -23.48 -3.64
N ASP A 102 -9.09 -22.92 -3.61
CA ASP A 102 -8.74 -21.68 -4.31
C ASP A 102 -7.75 -21.91 -5.47
N TYR A 103 -7.39 -23.17 -5.74
CA TYR A 103 -6.52 -23.53 -6.86
C TYR A 103 -7.13 -23.10 -8.21
N GLY A 104 -6.38 -22.32 -8.99
CA GLY A 104 -6.83 -21.77 -10.26
C GLY A 104 -7.65 -20.46 -10.15
N LYS A 105 -8.00 -20.02 -8.94
CA LYS A 105 -8.54 -18.67 -8.74
C LYS A 105 -7.44 -17.61 -8.84
N LYS A 106 -7.83 -16.36 -9.08
CA LYS A 106 -6.96 -15.18 -8.93
C LYS A 106 -7.02 -14.68 -7.49
N CYS A 107 -5.95 -14.04 -7.02
CA CYS A 107 -5.89 -13.40 -5.71
C CYS A 107 -6.45 -11.98 -5.81
N VAL A 108 -7.37 -11.62 -4.90
CA VAL A 108 -7.85 -10.23 -4.77
C VAL A 108 -7.55 -9.75 -3.35
N VAL A 109 -6.68 -8.75 -3.27
CA VAL A 109 -6.44 -7.95 -2.08
C VAL A 109 -7.56 -6.92 -1.97
N ILE A 110 -8.20 -6.83 -0.81
CA ILE A 110 -9.28 -5.88 -0.55
C ILE A 110 -8.93 -5.10 0.72
N ASP A 111 -8.99 -3.77 0.66
CA ASP A 111 -8.84 -2.89 1.82
C ASP A 111 -10.11 -2.87 2.70
N LEU A 112 -10.01 -2.29 3.91
CA LEU A 112 -11.11 -2.19 4.87
C LEU A 112 -11.73 -0.78 4.94
N ASP A 113 -10.90 0.21 5.24
CA ASP A 113 -11.32 1.51 5.79
C ASP A 113 -11.52 2.53 4.66
N GLU A 114 -12.67 3.20 4.64
CA GLU A 114 -13.18 3.96 3.48
C GLU A 114 -13.39 3.11 2.19
N THR A 115 -13.05 1.81 2.20
CA THR A 115 -13.24 0.87 1.08
C THR A 115 -14.51 0.02 1.25
N LEU A 116 -14.63 -0.71 2.37
CA LEU A 116 -15.76 -1.59 2.72
C LEU A 116 -16.63 -1.06 3.87
N VAL A 117 -16.01 -0.29 4.77
CA VAL A 117 -16.63 0.31 5.97
C VAL A 117 -16.07 1.71 6.21
N HIS A 118 -16.75 2.50 7.03
CA HIS A 118 -16.18 3.72 7.61
C HIS A 118 -16.28 3.68 9.13
N SER A 119 -15.24 4.17 9.82
CA SER A 119 -15.08 4.02 11.27
C SER A 119 -14.72 5.31 12.00
N SER A 120 -15.40 5.55 13.12
CA SER A 120 -15.28 6.78 13.90
C SER A 120 -15.26 6.53 15.41
N PHE A 121 -14.45 7.31 16.14
CA PHE A 121 -14.52 7.40 17.60
C PHE A 121 -15.64 8.33 18.10
N LYS A 122 -16.32 9.05 17.20
CA LYS A 122 -17.52 9.84 17.55
C LYS A 122 -18.75 8.93 17.46
N PRO A 123 -19.68 8.97 18.43
CA PRO A 123 -20.91 8.19 18.36
C PRO A 123 -21.72 8.45 17.10
N ILE A 124 -22.03 7.37 16.37
CA ILE A 124 -22.95 7.35 15.22
C ILE A 124 -24.20 6.58 15.66
N SER A 125 -25.38 7.21 15.54
CA SER A 125 -26.65 6.67 16.04
C SER A 125 -27.17 5.44 15.30
N ASN A 126 -26.70 5.24 14.07
CA ASN A 126 -27.10 4.19 13.13
C ASN A 126 -25.90 3.32 12.69
N ALA A 127 -24.87 3.21 13.53
CA ALA A 127 -23.74 2.33 13.29
C ALA A 127 -24.19 0.86 13.21
N ASP A 128 -23.72 0.13 12.20
CA ASP A 128 -23.93 -1.32 12.06
C ASP A 128 -23.21 -2.10 13.17
N PHE A 129 -21.99 -1.67 13.51
CA PHE A 129 -21.18 -2.29 14.56
C PHE A 129 -20.65 -1.25 15.54
N ILE A 130 -20.45 -1.67 16.80
CA ILE A 130 -19.71 -0.90 17.81
C ILE A 130 -18.63 -1.80 18.38
N VAL A 131 -17.37 -1.51 18.05
CA VAL A 131 -16.20 -2.31 18.42
C VAL A 131 -15.45 -1.65 19.58
N PRO A 132 -15.25 -2.31 20.73
CA PRO A 132 -14.36 -1.83 21.79
C PRO A 132 -12.90 -2.04 21.37
N VAL A 133 -12.11 -0.98 21.31
CA VAL A 133 -10.68 -1.01 20.95
C VAL A 133 -9.85 -0.43 22.11
N GLU A 134 -8.90 -1.20 22.62
CA GLU A 134 -7.97 -0.72 23.64
C GLU A 134 -6.87 0.15 23.02
N ILE A 135 -6.68 1.36 23.57
CA ILE A 135 -5.62 2.32 23.22
C ILE A 135 -5.06 2.81 24.55
N ASP A 136 -3.76 2.62 24.76
CA ASP A 136 -3.02 3.08 25.95
C ASP A 136 -3.68 2.70 27.30
N GLY A 137 -4.17 1.47 27.40
CA GLY A 137 -4.88 0.93 28.57
C GLY A 137 -6.32 1.41 28.75
N THR A 138 -6.85 2.22 27.81
CA THR A 138 -8.21 2.75 27.81
C THR A 138 -9.03 2.10 26.70
N ILE A 139 -10.25 1.65 27.00
CA ILE A 139 -11.16 1.12 25.98
C ILE A 139 -11.93 2.28 25.34
N HIS A 140 -11.80 2.41 24.02
CA HIS A 140 -12.54 3.37 23.21
C HIS A 140 -13.57 2.63 22.33
N GLN A 141 -14.80 3.14 22.27
CA GLN A 141 -15.81 2.63 21.35
C GLN A 141 -15.57 3.19 19.95
N VAL A 142 -15.35 2.31 18.98
CA VAL A 142 -15.37 2.61 17.55
C VAL A 142 -16.74 2.30 17.00
N TYR A 143 -17.35 3.27 16.32
CA TYR A 143 -18.62 3.16 15.63
C TYR A 143 -18.34 2.93 14.15
N VAL A 144 -18.87 1.83 13.60
CA VAL A 144 -18.60 1.37 12.23
C VAL A 144 -19.89 1.41 11.42
N LEU A 145 -19.83 2.01 10.24
CA LEU A 145 -20.86 1.93 9.21
C LEU A 145 -20.41 1.00 8.09
N LYS A 146 -21.33 0.18 7.57
CA LYS A 146 -21.11 -0.66 6.39
C LYS A 146 -21.39 0.13 5.11
N ARG A 147 -20.48 0.04 4.13
CA ARG A 147 -20.76 0.56 2.78
C ARG A 147 -21.95 -0.19 2.18
N PRO A 148 -22.87 0.47 1.46
CA PRO A 148 -23.93 -0.21 0.73
C PRO A 148 -23.40 -1.37 -0.12
N HIS A 149 -24.21 -2.42 -0.27
CA HIS A 149 -23.90 -3.63 -1.04
C HIS A 149 -22.66 -4.44 -0.63
N VAL A 150 -21.93 -4.07 0.44
CA VAL A 150 -20.73 -4.78 0.91
C VAL A 150 -20.96 -6.28 1.18
N ASP A 151 -22.16 -6.63 1.65
CA ASP A 151 -22.57 -8.02 1.88
C ASP A 151 -22.63 -8.83 0.58
N GLU A 152 -23.26 -8.28 -0.45
CA GLU A 152 -23.45 -8.89 -1.77
C GLU A 152 -22.12 -8.99 -2.52
N PHE A 153 -21.32 -7.92 -2.45
CA PHE A 153 -19.96 -7.85 -2.98
C PHE A 153 -19.05 -8.92 -2.35
N LEU A 154 -18.93 -8.96 -1.01
CA LEU A 154 -18.05 -9.92 -0.35
C LEU A 154 -18.46 -11.37 -0.63
N GLN A 155 -19.76 -11.69 -0.54
CA GLN A 155 -20.25 -13.03 -0.89
C GLN A 155 -19.80 -13.42 -2.32
N ARG A 156 -20.06 -12.55 -3.30
CA ARG A 156 -19.75 -12.84 -4.71
C ARG A 156 -18.24 -12.91 -4.98
N MET A 157 -17.44 -12.10 -4.29
CA MET A 157 -15.98 -12.12 -4.41
C MET A 157 -15.37 -13.42 -3.85
N GLY A 158 -15.86 -13.91 -2.71
CA GLY A 158 -15.36 -15.16 -2.10
C GLY A 158 -15.64 -16.44 -2.91
N GLU A 159 -16.70 -16.42 -3.72
CA GLU A 159 -16.97 -17.47 -4.72
C GLU A 159 -15.90 -17.46 -5.82
N LEU A 160 -15.63 -16.28 -6.39
CA LEU A 160 -14.81 -16.10 -7.60
C LEU A 160 -13.30 -16.10 -7.35
N PHE A 161 -12.83 -15.66 -6.18
CA PHE A 161 -11.42 -15.33 -5.93
C PHE A 161 -10.84 -15.97 -4.66
N GLU A 162 -9.51 -15.94 -4.56
CA GLU A 162 -8.80 -16.01 -3.28
C GLU A 162 -8.79 -14.59 -2.69
N CYS A 163 -9.75 -14.29 -1.82
CA CYS A 163 -9.84 -12.96 -1.19
C CYS A 163 -8.90 -12.84 0.00
N VAL A 164 -8.18 -11.73 0.09
CA VAL A 164 -7.26 -11.37 1.17
C VAL A 164 -7.65 -9.99 1.69
N LEU A 165 -7.96 -9.89 2.98
CA LEU A 165 -8.10 -8.58 3.63
C LEU A 165 -6.70 -8.02 3.83
N PHE A 166 -6.41 -6.81 3.35
CA PHE A 166 -5.14 -6.13 3.61
C PHE A 166 -5.41 -4.65 3.92
N THR A 167 -5.29 -4.26 5.19
CA THR A 167 -5.53 -2.88 5.66
C THR A 167 -4.27 -2.27 6.27
N ALA A 168 -4.17 -0.94 6.22
CA ALA A 168 -3.17 -0.16 6.96
C ALA A 168 -3.54 0.06 8.45
N SER A 169 -4.70 -0.42 8.89
CA SER A 169 -5.14 -0.41 10.29
C SER A 169 -4.52 -1.55 11.11
N LEU A 170 -4.61 -1.44 12.44
CA LEU A 170 -4.09 -2.42 13.40
C LEU A 170 -5.09 -3.56 13.63
N ALA A 171 -4.58 -4.78 13.80
CA ALA A 171 -5.37 -6.00 14.03
C ALA A 171 -6.41 -5.84 15.16
N LYS A 172 -6.05 -5.15 16.26
CA LYS A 172 -6.92 -4.90 17.44
C LYS A 172 -8.25 -4.18 17.14
N TYR A 173 -8.41 -3.63 15.94
CA TYR A 173 -9.66 -3.08 15.40
C TYR A 173 -10.13 -3.90 14.19
N ALA A 174 -9.23 -4.20 13.27
CA ALA A 174 -9.57 -4.79 11.98
C ALA A 174 -10.05 -6.25 12.06
N ASP A 175 -9.55 -7.06 13.00
CA ASP A 175 -10.05 -8.42 13.22
C ASP A 175 -11.51 -8.43 13.70
N PRO A 176 -11.89 -7.71 14.79
CA PRO A 176 -13.29 -7.61 15.21
C PRO A 176 -14.26 -7.09 14.14
N VAL A 177 -13.83 -6.14 13.29
CA VAL A 177 -14.67 -5.68 12.17
C VAL A 177 -14.79 -6.78 11.10
N ALA A 178 -13.70 -7.45 10.74
CA ALA A 178 -13.72 -8.53 9.77
C ALA A 178 -14.54 -9.74 10.25
N ASP A 179 -14.55 -10.05 11.55
CA ASP A 179 -15.37 -11.11 12.15
C ASP A 179 -16.88 -10.80 12.09
N LEU A 180 -17.26 -9.52 12.14
CA LEU A 180 -18.66 -9.08 12.04
C LEU A 180 -19.12 -8.88 10.58
N LEU A 181 -18.19 -8.57 9.68
CA LEU A 181 -18.44 -8.29 8.27
C LEU A 181 -18.43 -9.55 7.40
N ASP A 182 -17.47 -10.46 7.61
CA ASP A 182 -17.27 -11.65 6.76
C ASP A 182 -18.16 -12.83 7.22
N ARG A 183 -19.42 -12.77 6.81
CA ARG A 183 -20.44 -13.79 7.16
C ARG A 183 -20.33 -15.11 6.38
N TRP A 184 -19.41 -15.21 5.41
CA TRP A 184 -19.27 -16.40 4.54
C TRP A 184 -17.87 -17.04 4.60
N GLY A 185 -16.91 -16.45 5.32
CA GLY A 185 -15.52 -16.89 5.30
C GLY A 185 -14.88 -16.60 3.94
N VAL A 186 -15.07 -15.40 3.43
CA VAL A 186 -14.52 -14.85 2.19
C VAL A 186 -12.99 -14.71 2.30
N PHE A 187 -12.50 -14.13 3.39
CA PHE A 187 -11.09 -13.80 3.55
C PHE A 187 -10.25 -15.02 3.94
N ARG A 188 -9.40 -15.49 3.01
CA ARG A 188 -8.45 -16.60 3.19
C ARG A 188 -7.27 -16.23 4.10
N ALA A 189 -6.93 -14.95 4.13
CA ALA A 189 -5.94 -14.37 5.02
C ALA A 189 -6.33 -12.92 5.38
N ARG A 190 -5.84 -12.46 6.52
CA ARG A 190 -5.92 -11.06 6.97
C ARG A 190 -4.51 -10.52 7.17
N LEU A 191 -4.22 -9.37 6.58
CA LEU A 191 -2.95 -8.66 6.63
C LEU A 191 -3.20 -7.25 7.17
N PHE A 192 -2.41 -6.85 8.15
CA PHE A 192 -2.56 -5.58 8.88
C PHE A 192 -1.35 -4.68 8.62
N ARG A 193 -1.30 -3.52 9.30
CA ARG A 193 -0.20 -2.54 9.19
C ARG A 193 1.20 -3.15 9.20
N GLU A 194 1.44 -4.14 10.06
CA GLU A 194 2.74 -4.83 10.20
C GLU A 194 3.17 -5.58 8.93
N SER A 195 2.25 -5.86 8.01
CA SER A 195 2.52 -6.45 6.70
C SER A 195 2.84 -5.41 5.63
N CYS A 196 2.42 -4.16 5.79
CA CYS A 196 2.71 -3.07 4.86
C CYS A 196 4.20 -2.72 4.81
N VAL A 197 4.63 -2.02 3.76
CA VAL A 197 5.94 -1.36 3.64
C VAL A 197 5.74 0.12 3.92
N PHE A 198 6.32 0.66 4.99
CA PHE A 198 6.26 2.10 5.25
C PHE A 198 7.20 2.86 4.30
N HIS A 199 6.64 3.52 3.29
CA HIS A 199 7.39 4.18 2.22
C HIS A 199 6.97 5.64 2.08
N ARG A 200 7.93 6.57 2.26
CA ARG A 200 7.72 8.02 2.11
C ARG A 200 6.52 8.58 2.91
N GLY A 201 6.25 8.02 4.09
CA GLY A 201 5.13 8.42 4.95
C GLY A 201 3.81 7.68 4.73
N ASN A 202 3.76 6.71 3.80
CA ASN A 202 2.56 5.94 3.46
C ASN A 202 2.76 4.45 3.77
N TYR A 203 1.67 3.74 4.09
CA TYR A 203 1.68 2.28 4.21
C TYR A 203 1.37 1.63 2.85
N VAL A 204 2.40 1.08 2.20
CA VAL A 204 2.29 0.48 0.86
C VAL A 204 2.07 -1.03 0.96
N LYS A 205 1.07 -1.53 0.24
CA LYS A 205 0.66 -2.93 0.15
C LYS A 205 1.40 -3.58 -1.02
N ASP A 206 2.67 -3.90 -0.78
CA ASP A 206 3.56 -4.48 -1.79
C ASP A 206 3.12 -5.91 -2.18
N LEU A 207 2.42 -6.00 -3.32
CA LEU A 207 1.84 -7.23 -3.86
C LEU A 207 2.90 -8.32 -4.17
N SER A 208 4.15 -7.93 -4.45
CA SER A 208 5.24 -8.88 -4.72
C SER A 208 5.54 -9.78 -3.51
N ARG A 209 5.23 -9.31 -2.30
CA ARG A 209 5.43 -10.05 -1.05
C ARG A 209 4.33 -11.07 -0.75
N LEU A 210 3.25 -11.12 -1.53
CA LEU A 210 2.14 -12.04 -1.28
C LEU A 210 2.48 -13.51 -1.59
N GLY A 211 3.45 -13.79 -2.46
CA GLY A 211 3.69 -15.17 -2.93
C GLY A 211 2.61 -15.64 -3.90
N ARG A 212 2.19 -14.75 -4.79
CA ARG A 212 1.21 -14.98 -5.87
C ARG A 212 1.76 -14.36 -7.16
N GLU A 213 1.35 -14.90 -8.30
CA GLU A 213 1.78 -14.42 -9.62
C GLU A 213 1.10 -13.08 -9.94
N LEU A 214 1.86 -11.99 -10.17
CA LEU A 214 1.29 -10.64 -10.30
C LEU A 214 0.29 -10.50 -11.46
N SER A 215 0.43 -11.27 -12.55
CA SER A 215 -0.56 -11.37 -13.63
C SER A 215 -1.95 -11.85 -13.18
N LYS A 216 -2.04 -12.40 -11.96
CA LYS A 216 -3.22 -12.98 -11.31
C LYS A 216 -3.47 -12.42 -9.90
N VAL A 217 -2.90 -11.26 -9.56
CA VAL A 217 -3.20 -10.49 -8.35
C VAL A 217 -3.97 -9.22 -8.73
N ILE A 218 -4.98 -8.85 -7.95
CA ILE A 218 -5.69 -7.56 -8.05
C ILE A 218 -5.68 -6.92 -6.66
N ILE A 219 -5.69 -5.59 -6.59
CA ILE A 219 -5.96 -4.85 -5.36
C ILE A 219 -7.15 -3.90 -5.51
N VAL A 220 -8.03 -3.87 -4.52
CA VAL A 220 -9.18 -2.98 -4.39
C VAL A 220 -8.95 -2.09 -3.18
N ASP A 221 -8.76 -0.79 -3.40
CA ASP A 221 -8.25 0.16 -2.41
C ASP A 221 -8.62 1.59 -2.81
N ASN A 222 -9.06 2.40 -1.85
CA ASN A 222 -9.47 3.79 -2.08
C ASN A 222 -8.28 4.77 -2.20
N SER A 223 -7.07 4.33 -1.87
CA SER A 223 -5.88 5.18 -1.75
C SER A 223 -4.79 4.78 -2.77
N PRO A 224 -4.51 5.62 -3.79
CA PRO A 224 -3.42 5.40 -4.75
C PRO A 224 -2.02 5.29 -4.13
N ALA A 225 -1.84 5.74 -2.88
CA ALA A 225 -0.60 5.54 -2.15
C ALA A 225 -0.41 4.09 -1.69
N SER A 226 -1.49 3.35 -1.41
CA SER A 226 -1.45 1.95 -0.97
C SER A 226 -0.83 1.03 -2.01
N TYR A 227 -1.11 1.26 -3.30
CA TYR A 227 -0.66 0.41 -4.42
C TYR A 227 0.38 1.08 -5.33
N ILE A 228 1.10 2.09 -4.84
CA ILE A 228 2.08 2.89 -5.61
C ILE A 228 3.21 2.08 -6.27
N PHE A 229 3.45 0.82 -5.85
CA PHE A 229 4.41 -0.09 -6.48
C PHE A 229 3.81 -0.99 -7.58
N HIS A 230 2.49 -1.11 -7.66
CA HIS A 230 1.77 -2.02 -8.56
C HIS A 230 0.47 -1.38 -9.13
N PRO A 231 0.50 -0.15 -9.67
CA PRO A 231 -0.71 0.54 -10.13
C PRO A 231 -1.47 -0.18 -11.25
N GLU A 232 -0.78 -0.98 -12.07
CA GLU A 232 -1.37 -1.83 -13.12
C GLU A 232 -2.20 -3.01 -12.59
N ASN A 233 -2.09 -3.31 -11.29
CA ASN A 233 -2.87 -4.33 -10.59
C ASN A 233 -4.09 -3.76 -9.83
N ALA A 234 -4.32 -2.45 -9.87
CA ALA A 234 -5.33 -1.79 -9.06
C ALA A 234 -6.71 -1.66 -9.74
N VAL A 235 -7.76 -1.94 -8.97
CA VAL A 235 -9.12 -1.44 -9.18
C VAL A 235 -9.30 -0.27 -8.21
N PRO A 236 -9.13 0.99 -8.65
CA PRO A 236 -9.37 2.14 -7.78
C PRO A 236 -10.85 2.22 -7.42
N VAL A 237 -11.15 2.60 -6.18
CA VAL A 237 -12.51 2.89 -5.72
C VAL A 237 -12.56 4.27 -5.05
N GLN A 238 -13.74 4.85 -4.96
CA GLN A 238 -13.96 6.07 -4.21
C GLN A 238 -13.96 5.79 -2.69
N SER A 239 -13.46 6.77 -1.93
CA SER A 239 -13.46 6.74 -0.48
C SER A 239 -14.88 6.99 0.04
N TRP A 240 -15.42 6.03 0.79
CA TRP A 240 -16.78 6.07 1.31
C TRP A 240 -16.83 6.38 2.80
N PHE A 241 -17.85 7.14 3.24
CA PHE A 241 -17.97 7.65 4.61
C PHE A 241 -19.36 7.40 5.22
N ASP A 242 -20.41 7.96 4.62
CA ASP A 242 -21.79 7.89 5.13
C ASP A 242 -22.88 7.97 4.04
N ASP A 243 -22.52 7.96 2.75
CA ASP A 243 -23.49 8.02 1.66
C ASP A 243 -24.20 6.68 1.44
N MET A 244 -25.40 6.55 1.99
CA MET A 244 -26.26 5.37 1.83
C MET A 244 -26.89 5.23 0.44
N THR A 245 -26.56 6.11 -0.52
CA THR A 245 -26.92 5.99 -1.94
C THR A 245 -25.76 5.53 -2.84
N ASP A 246 -24.59 5.25 -2.26
CA ASP A 246 -23.45 4.63 -2.95
C ASP A 246 -23.83 3.26 -3.57
N THR A 247 -23.37 3.02 -4.80
CA THR A 247 -23.56 1.75 -5.52
C THR A 247 -22.24 1.13 -5.99
N GLU A 248 -21.08 1.70 -5.66
CA GLU A 248 -19.81 1.35 -6.32
C GLU A 248 -19.42 -0.12 -6.11
N LEU A 249 -19.65 -0.68 -4.92
CA LEU A 249 -19.42 -2.11 -4.66
C LEU A 249 -20.36 -3.02 -5.46
N LEU A 250 -21.58 -2.59 -5.77
CA LEU A 250 -22.52 -3.33 -6.62
C LEU A 250 -22.10 -3.25 -8.10
N ASP A 251 -21.80 -2.03 -8.58
CA ASP A 251 -21.43 -1.75 -9.96
C ASP A 251 -20.09 -2.41 -10.36
N LEU A 252 -19.23 -2.71 -9.38
CA LEU A 252 -18.00 -3.47 -9.58
C LEU A 252 -18.21 -4.98 -9.75
N ILE A 253 -19.32 -5.57 -9.28
CA ILE A 253 -19.54 -7.03 -9.36
C ILE A 253 -19.47 -7.54 -10.81
N PRO A 254 -20.15 -6.95 -11.82
CA PRO A 254 -20.05 -7.39 -13.21
C PRO A 254 -18.63 -7.26 -13.79
N PHE A 255 -17.84 -6.29 -13.33
CA PHE A 255 -16.44 -6.15 -13.74
C PHE A 255 -15.58 -7.28 -13.19
N PHE A 256 -15.73 -7.60 -11.90
CA PHE A 256 -15.05 -8.73 -11.27
C PHE A 256 -15.49 -10.09 -11.83
N GLU A 257 -16.76 -10.25 -12.18
CA GLU A 257 -17.23 -11.42 -12.92
C GLU A 257 -16.56 -11.56 -14.29
N GLY A 258 -16.27 -10.48 -15.00
CA GLY A 258 -15.44 -10.52 -16.21
C GLY A 258 -14.01 -10.94 -15.89
N LEU A 259 -13.38 -10.22 -14.95
CA LEU A 259 -11.98 -10.37 -14.57
C LEU A 259 -11.64 -11.77 -14.02
N SER A 260 -12.60 -12.45 -13.40
CA SER A 260 -12.47 -13.84 -12.97
C SER A 260 -12.17 -14.81 -14.13
N LYS A 261 -12.66 -14.52 -15.35
CA LYS A 261 -12.64 -15.41 -16.52
C LYS A 261 -11.43 -15.21 -17.46
N GLU A 262 -10.75 -14.06 -17.39
CA GLU A 262 -9.52 -13.78 -18.15
C GLU A 262 -8.35 -14.70 -17.72
N GLU A 263 -7.29 -14.81 -18.51
CA GLU A 263 -6.06 -15.50 -18.08
C GLU A 263 -5.17 -14.60 -17.20
N GLU A 264 -5.01 -13.34 -17.63
CA GLU A 264 -4.25 -12.29 -16.92
C GLU A 264 -5.11 -11.04 -16.69
N VAL A 265 -4.83 -10.30 -15.62
CA VAL A 265 -5.65 -9.16 -15.17
C VAL A 265 -5.40 -7.87 -15.97
N TYR A 266 -4.17 -7.66 -16.45
CA TYR A 266 -3.70 -6.39 -17.03
C TYR A 266 -4.54 -5.92 -18.22
N SER A 267 -5.01 -6.87 -19.05
CA SER A 267 -5.82 -6.60 -20.24
C SER A 267 -7.16 -5.93 -19.92
N MET A 268 -7.74 -6.21 -18.74
CA MET A 268 -8.99 -5.61 -18.28
C MET A 268 -8.76 -4.38 -17.41
N LEU A 269 -7.77 -4.41 -16.51
CA LEU A 269 -7.45 -3.27 -15.65
C LEU A 269 -7.03 -2.04 -16.49
N HIS A 270 -6.24 -2.23 -17.55
CA HIS A 270 -5.90 -1.16 -18.48
C HIS A 270 -7.12 -0.57 -19.24
N LYS A 271 -8.23 -1.32 -19.37
CA LYS A 271 -9.50 -0.81 -19.94
C LYS A 271 -10.36 -0.06 -18.91
N LEU A 272 -10.07 -0.22 -17.62
CA LEU A 272 -10.71 0.51 -16.52
C LEU A 272 -10.03 1.87 -16.33
N CYS A 273 -8.69 1.91 -16.25
CA CYS A 273 -7.91 3.13 -16.00
C CYS A 273 -7.83 4.12 -17.18
N ASN A 274 -8.43 3.82 -18.32
CA ASN A 274 -8.48 4.66 -19.52
C ASN A 274 -9.94 5.09 -19.87
N ARG A 275 -10.75 5.34 -18.84
CA ARG A 275 -12.12 5.87 -18.94
C ARG A 275 -12.23 7.20 -18.22
#